data_AF-S2XLL1-F1
#
_entry.id   AF-S2XLL1-F1
#
_cell.length_a   1.000
_cell.length_b   1.000
_cell.length_c   1.000
_cell.angle_alpha   90.00
_cell.angle_beta   90.00
_cell.angle_gamma   90.00
#
_symmetry.space_group_name_H-M   'P 1'
#
loop_
_entity.id
_entity.type
_entity.pdbx_description
1 polymer ?
#
loop_
_entity_poly.entity_id
_entity_poly.type
_entity_poly.pdbx_seq_one_letter_code
_entity_poly.pdbx_strand_id
1 'polypeptide(L)'
;MSQMINVFNRLFGILIISLSLLAGAIISQNSRTDGGDPPTMTVVLVIIVFVIGLALFFSGGGNKDNEAEYEYSNEEIEKELEEFNK
;
A
#
# COMPACT_ATOMS: atom_id res chain seq x y z
N MET A 1 9.60 10.57 15.75
CA MET A 1 10.47 10.48 14.55
C MET A 1 9.96 9.44 13.55
N SER A 2 9.57 8.24 13.98
CA SER A 2 9.06 7.16 13.11
C SER A 2 7.81 7.52 12.28
N GLN A 3 6.88 8.32 12.82
CA GLN A 3 5.65 8.68 12.08
C GLN A 3 5.88 9.60 10.88
N MET A 4 6.87 10.50 10.95
CA MET A 4 7.15 11.44 9.86
C MET A 4 7.76 10.72 8.64
N ILE A 5 8.58 9.69 8.90
CA ILE A 5 9.19 8.81 7.88
C ILE A 5 8.12 7.96 7.18
N ASN A 6 7.13 7.45 7.92
CA ASN A 6 6.03 6.68 7.33
C ASN A 6 5.13 7.50 6.40
N VAL A 7 4.87 8.78 6.73
CA VAL A 7 4.12 9.69 5.88
C VAL A 7 4.89 10.02 4.60
N PHE A 8 6.20 10.28 4.72
CA PHE A 8 7.06 10.53 3.56
C PHE A 8 7.13 9.33 2.62
N ASN A 9 7.27 8.11 3.15
CA ASN A 9 7.30 6.88 2.35
C ASN A 9 5.98 6.63 1.60
N ARG A 10 4.83 6.94 2.23
CA ARG A 10 3.52 6.84 1.58
C ARG A 10 3.33 7.85 0.46
N LEU A 11 3.69 9.11 0.69
CA LEU A 11 3.65 10.17 -0.33
C LEU A 11 4.55 9.81 -1.53
N PHE A 12 5.76 9.34 -1.24
CA PHE A 12 6.71 8.91 -2.26
C PHE A 12 6.22 7.68 -3.04
N GLY A 13 5.57 6.72 -2.36
CA GLY A 13 4.91 5.57 -3.00
C GLY A 13 3.80 6.01 -3.96
N ILE A 14 2.91 6.92 -3.54
CA ILE A 14 1.84 7.47 -4.40
C ILE A 14 2.43 8.18 -5.63
N LEU A 15 3.52 8.93 -5.45
CA LEU A 15 4.23 9.59 -6.54
C LEU A 15 4.75 8.57 -7.57
N ILE A 16 5.41 7.50 -7.11
CA ILE A 16 5.92 6.43 -7.98
C ILE A 16 4.78 5.74 -8.73
N ILE A 17 3.67 5.45 -8.05
CA ILE A 17 2.47 4.84 -8.66
C ILE A 17 1.94 5.75 -9.76
N SER A 18 1.80 7.05 -9.48
CA SER A 18 1.28 8.05 -10.43
C SER A 18 2.18 8.18 -11.66
N LEU A 19 3.50 8.23 -11.45
CA LEU A 19 4.49 8.28 -12.53
C LEU A 19 4.49 7.00 -13.38
N SER A 20 4.32 5.83 -12.75
CA SER A 20 4.25 4.55 -13.46
C SER A 20 3.00 4.44 -14.33
N LEU A 21 1.85 4.89 -13.81
CA LEU A 21 0.60 4.96 -14.58
C LEU A 21 0.71 5.93 -15.76
N LEU A 22 1.34 7.09 -15.54
CA LEU A 22 1.60 8.06 -16.59
C LEU A 22 2.53 7.49 -17.67
N ALA A 23 3.61 6.83 -17.28
CA ALA A 23 4.53 6.17 -18.21
C ALA A 23 3.81 5.08 -19.03
N GLY A 24 3.00 4.25 -18.38
CA GLY A 24 2.16 3.25 -19.05
C GLY A 24 1.18 3.88 -20.05
N ALA A 25 0.55 5.01 -19.68
CA ALA A 25 -0.35 5.74 -20.57
C ALA A 25 0.39 6.29 -21.80
N ILE A 26 1.59 6.84 -21.64
CA ILE A 26 2.42 7.33 -22.75
C ILE A 26 2.83 6.18 -23.69
N ILE A 27 3.29 5.05 -23.14
CA ILE A 27 3.65 3.86 -23.92
C ILE A 27 2.43 3.34 -24.71
N SER A 28 1.27 3.26 -24.05
CA SER A 28 0.02 2.83 -24.67
C SER A 28 -0.41 3.75 -25.82
N GLN A 29 -0.31 5.07 -25.63
CA GLN A 29 -0.62 6.04 -26.68
C GLN A 29 0.35 5.97 -27.86
N ASN A 30 1.65 5.85 -27.59
CA ASN A 30 2.67 5.76 -28.66
C ASN A 30 2.53 4.47 -29.48
N SER A 31 2.31 3.31 -28.84
CA SER A 31 2.11 2.04 -29.56
C SER A 31 0.88 2.06 -30.47
N ARG A 32 -0.19 2.74 -30.05
CA ARG A 32 -1.39 2.94 -30.89
C ARG A 32 -1.15 3.87 -32.07
N THR A 33 -0.23 4.82 -31.95
CA THR A 33 0.01 5.87 -32.95
C THR A 33 0.96 5.40 -34.05
N ASP A 34 2.02 4.66 -33.69
CA ASP A 34 3.00 4.15 -34.64
C ASP A 34 2.66 2.76 -35.20
N GLY A 35 1.57 2.13 -34.76
CA GLY A 35 1.15 0.79 -35.19
C GLY A 35 2.13 -0.33 -34.83
N GLY A 36 3.16 -0.02 -34.04
CA GLY A 36 4.16 -0.95 -33.55
C GLY A 36 3.86 -1.40 -32.13
N ASP A 37 4.11 -2.68 -31.85
CA ASP A 37 3.99 -3.21 -30.50
C ASP A 37 4.94 -2.46 -29.54
N PRO A 38 4.48 -2.10 -28.33
CA PRO A 38 5.33 -1.43 -27.36
C PRO A 38 6.52 -2.34 -27.03
N PRO A 39 7.73 -1.79 -26.86
CA PRO A 39 8.90 -2.62 -26.55
C PRO A 39 8.65 -3.35 -25.23
N THR A 40 8.64 -4.68 -25.28
CA THR A 40 8.27 -5.54 -24.14
C THR A 40 9.11 -5.24 -22.90
N MET A 41 10.39 -4.92 -23.10
CA MET A 41 11.31 -4.51 -22.02
C MET A 41 10.83 -3.26 -21.27
N THR A 42 10.29 -2.26 -21.98
CA THR A 42 9.82 -1.02 -21.36
C THR A 42 8.58 -1.25 -20.50
N VAL A 43 7.67 -2.10 -20.97
CA VAL A 43 6.46 -2.50 -20.22
C VAL A 43 6.86 -3.23 -18.93
N VAL A 44 7.81 -4.17 -19.02
CA VAL A 44 8.32 -4.91 -17.86
C VAL A 44 8.95 -3.97 -16.83
N LEU A 45 9.74 -2.97 -17.25
CA LEU A 45 10.32 -1.98 -16.36
C LEU A 45 9.25 -1.15 -15.62
N VAL A 46 8.19 -0.72 -16.33
CA VAL A 46 7.08 0.01 -15.71
C VAL A 46 6.38 -0.83 -14.64
N ILE A 47 6.20 -2.12 -14.87
CA ILE A 47 5.61 -3.05 -13.88
C ILE A 47 6.49 -3.15 -12.64
N ILE A 48 7.81 -3.30 -12.80
CA ILE A 48 8.75 -3.39 -11.67
C ILE A 48 8.68 -2.10 -10.82
N VAL A 49 8.74 -0.94 -11.47
CA VAL A 49 8.66 0.36 -10.77
C VAL A 49 7.33 0.54 -10.06
N PHE A 50 6.22 0.10 -10.66
CA PHE A 50 4.90 0.11 -10.05
C PHE A 50 4.85 -0.77 -8.78
N VAL A 51 5.42 -1.98 -8.83
CA VAL A 51 5.51 -2.87 -7.67
C VAL A 51 6.34 -2.25 -6.55
N ILE A 52 7.43 -1.55 -6.86
CA ILE A 52 8.23 -0.82 -5.86
C ILE A 52 7.39 0.31 -5.22
N GLY A 53 6.62 1.06 -6.02
CA GLY A 53 5.71 2.08 -5.52
C GLY A 53 4.66 1.52 -4.56
N LEU A 54 4.07 0.36 -4.89
CA LEU A 54 3.15 -0.36 -4.00
C LEU A 54 3.84 -0.85 -2.72
N ALA A 55 5.04 -1.42 -2.83
CA ALA A 55 5.80 -1.88 -1.68
C ALA A 55 6.08 -0.73 -0.71
N LEU A 56 6.46 0.45 -1.20
CA LEU A 56 6.69 1.64 -0.38
C LEU A 56 5.39 2.19 0.23
N PHE A 57 4.29 2.16 -0.53
CA PHE A 57 2.97 2.57 -0.05
C PHE A 57 2.48 1.69 1.12
N PHE A 58 2.63 0.37 1.01
CA PHE A 58 2.22 -0.59 2.04
C PHE A 58 3.26 -0.78 3.16
N SER A 59 4.55 -0.54 2.90
CA SER A 59 5.62 -0.65 3.90
C SER A 59 5.50 0.36 5.04
N GLY A 60 4.86 1.53 4.81
CA GLY A 60 4.55 2.50 5.88
C GLY A 60 3.39 2.08 6.79
N GLY A 61 2.73 0.95 6.49
CA GLY A 61 1.65 0.34 7.29
C GLY A 61 2.10 -0.85 8.15
N GLY A 62 3.41 -1.07 8.30
CA GLY A 62 3.98 -2.01 9.24
C GLY A 62 3.88 -1.54 10.70
N ASN A 63 2.65 -1.35 11.17
CA ASN A 63 2.30 -1.68 12.56
C ASN A 63 1.06 -2.58 12.46
N LYS A 64 1.31 -3.82 12.06
CA LYS A 64 0.37 -4.95 12.17
C LYS A 64 0.35 -5.46 13.63
N ASP A 65 0.25 -4.54 14.59
CA ASP A 65 0.18 -4.89 16.02
C ASP A 65 -1.22 -4.70 16.59
N ASN A 66 -2.24 -4.39 15.77
CA ASN A 66 -3.61 -4.18 16.26
C ASN A 66 -4.63 -5.09 15.56
N GLU A 67 -4.30 -6.37 15.38
CA GLU A 67 -5.31 -7.44 15.35
C GLU A 67 -5.53 -8.06 16.75
N ALA A 68 -5.05 -7.43 17.85
CA ALA A 68 -5.13 -8.01 19.19
C ALA A 68 -5.58 -7.06 20.33
N GLU A 69 -6.16 -5.89 20.05
CA GLU A 69 -6.64 -4.96 21.11
C GLU A 69 -8.18 -4.84 21.18
N TYR A 70 -8.92 -5.69 20.47
CA TYR A 70 -10.39 -5.77 20.61
C TYR A 70 -10.89 -7.04 21.31
N GLU A 71 -9.99 -7.93 21.72
CA GLU A 71 -10.36 -9.22 22.31
C GLU A 71 -10.10 -9.30 23.83
N TYR A 72 -9.36 -8.35 24.43
CA TYR A 72 -9.06 -8.39 25.87
C TYR A 72 -10.09 -7.68 26.77
N SER A 73 -11.01 -6.89 26.20
CA SER A 73 -11.98 -6.11 27.01
C SER A 73 -13.23 -6.91 27.41
N ASN A 74 -13.64 -7.90 26.63
CA ASN A 74 -14.90 -8.60 26.91
C ASN A 74 -14.78 -9.65 28.03
N GLU A 75 -13.65 -10.36 28.16
CA GLU A 75 -13.47 -11.36 29.23
C GLU A 75 -13.37 -10.72 30.63
N GLU A 76 -12.76 -9.53 30.74
CA GLU A 76 -12.63 -8.83 32.04
C GLU A 76 -13.96 -8.19 32.46
N ILE A 77 -14.74 -7.64 31.50
CA ILE A 77 -16.09 -7.10 31.73
C ILE A 77 -17.08 -8.20 32.13
N GLU A 78 -17.02 -9.38 31.49
CA GLU A 78 -17.93 -10.50 31.79
C GLU A 78 -17.68 -11.08 33.19
N LYS A 79 -16.41 -11.12 33.62
CA LYS A 79 -16.02 -11.56 34.96
C LYS A 79 -16.46 -10.58 36.06
N GLU A 80 -16.39 -9.28 35.82
CA GLU A 80 -16.94 -8.28 36.76
C GLU A 80 -18.48 -8.34 36.83
N LEU A 81 -19.17 -8.65 35.72
CA LEU A 81 -20.63 -8.79 35.70
C LEU A 81 -21.17 -10.03 36.44
N GLU A 82 -20.43 -11.14 36.41
CA GLU A 82 -20.78 -12.36 37.17
C GLU A 82 -20.57 -12.17 38.68
N GLU A 83 -19.55 -11.43 39.09
CA GLU A 83 -19.28 -11.14 40.51
C GLU A 83 -20.30 -10.17 41.10
N PHE A 84 -20.84 -9.23 40.30
CA PHE A 84 -21.88 -8.29 40.73
C PHE A 84 -23.29 -8.90 40.81
N ASN A 85 -23.56 -10.00 40.10
CA ASN A 85 -24.85 -10.71 40.11
C ASN A 85 -24.92 -11.86 41.14
N LYS A 86 -23.90 -12.03 41.98
CA LYS A 86 -23.81 -13.08 43.00
C LYS A 86 -24.00 -12.50 44.40
#